data_AF-A0A661K0U9-F1
#
_entry.id   AF-A0A661K0U9-F1
#
_cell.length_a   1.000
_cell.length_b   1.000
_cell.length_c   1.000
_cell.angle_alpha   90.00
_cell.angle_beta   90.00
_cell.angle_gamma   90.00
#
_symmetry.space_group_name_H-M   'P 1'
#
loop_
_entity.id
_entity.type
_entity.pdbx_description
1 polymer ?
#
loop_
_entity_poly.entity_id
_entity_poly.type
_entity_poly.pdbx_seq_one_letter_code
_entity_poly.pdbx_strand_id
1 'polypeptide(L)'
;YEVLKVIDFPWPVAEAILQHHERMDGSGYPRGLKGEEIIREARILAVADVVDAMMNHRPYRPARSIEEVKEELRKGRGKLYDPEVVDACLKVIEEDQTFLQSSFPSKIKDIVL
;
A
#
# COMPACT_ATOMS: atom_id res chain seq x y z
N TYR A 1 -2.28 -13.03 -11.17
CA TYR A 1 -1.82 -13.00 -12.57
C TYR A 1 -2.61 -13.96 -13.46
N GLU A 2 -2.49 -15.29 -13.30
CA GLU A 2 -3.10 -16.30 -14.20
C GLU A 2 -4.62 -16.14 -14.43
N VAL A 3 -5.36 -15.79 -13.39
CA VAL A 3 -6.82 -15.58 -13.47
C VAL A 3 -7.18 -14.30 -14.22
N LEU A 4 -6.34 -13.26 -14.14
CA LEU A 4 -6.65 -11.93 -14.66
C LEU A 4 -6.05 -11.66 -16.03
N LYS A 5 -4.98 -12.38 -16.42
CA LYS A 5 -4.33 -12.20 -17.72
C LYS A 5 -5.22 -12.58 -18.92
N VAL A 6 -6.30 -13.32 -18.67
CA VAL A 6 -7.26 -13.75 -19.70
C VAL A 6 -8.40 -12.75 -19.91
N ILE A 7 -8.50 -11.74 -19.04
CA ILE A 7 -9.49 -10.67 -19.15
C ILE A 7 -8.83 -9.50 -19.85
N ASP A 8 -9.48 -8.99 -20.89
CA ASP A 8 -8.99 -7.84 -21.65
C ASP A 8 -9.29 -6.55 -20.89
N PHE A 9 -8.35 -6.13 -20.05
CA PHE A 9 -8.38 -4.83 -19.39
C PHE A 9 -7.58 -3.81 -20.21
N PRO A 10 -8.07 -2.55 -20.30
CA PRO A 10 -7.31 -1.48 -20.96
C PRO A 10 -6.06 -1.05 -20.17
N TRP A 11 -5.89 -1.53 -18.93
CA TRP A 11 -4.75 -1.27 -18.05
C TRP A 11 -4.03 -2.58 -17.69
N PRO A 12 -2.74 -2.55 -17.30
CA PRO A 12 -1.95 -3.74 -16.99
C PRO A 12 -2.28 -4.33 -15.61
N VAL A 13 -3.57 -4.59 -15.34
CA VAL A 13 -4.09 -5.01 -14.01
C VAL A 13 -3.44 -6.31 -13.54
N ALA A 14 -3.33 -7.32 -14.41
CA ALA A 14 -2.74 -8.60 -14.05
C ALA A 14 -1.29 -8.43 -13.60
N GLU A 15 -0.52 -7.61 -14.31
CA GLU A 15 0.88 -7.31 -14.04
C GLU A 15 1.03 -6.47 -12.76
N ALA A 16 0.17 -5.47 -12.57
CA ALA A 16 0.15 -4.65 -11.35
C ALA A 16 -0.03 -5.52 -10.10
N ILE A 17 -0.96 -6.46 -10.15
CA ILE A 17 -1.21 -7.41 -9.07
C ILE A 17 -0.06 -8.41 -8.93
N LEU A 18 0.61 -8.81 -10.00
CA LEU A 18 1.79 -9.68 -9.89
C LEU A 18 2.96 -8.96 -9.18
N GLN A 19 3.12 -7.66 -9.46
CA GLN A 19 4.28 -6.88 -9.05
C GLN A 19 4.10 -6.09 -7.75
N HIS A 20 2.88 -5.94 -7.19
CA HIS A 20 2.66 -5.04 -6.04
C HIS A 20 3.39 -5.44 -4.74
N HIS A 21 3.96 -6.64 -4.66
CA HIS A 21 4.84 -7.06 -3.57
C HIS A 21 6.34 -6.93 -3.87
N GLU A 22 6.70 -6.45 -5.07
CA GLU A 22 8.06 -6.03 -5.38
C GLU A 22 8.42 -4.78 -4.56
N ARG A 23 9.72 -4.53 -4.38
CA ARG A 23 10.26 -3.41 -3.58
C ARG A 23 11.27 -2.67 -4.43
N MET A 24 11.39 -1.35 -4.26
CA MET A 24 12.28 -0.54 -5.10
C MET A 24 13.76 -1.00 -5.07
N ASP A 25 14.22 -1.58 -3.95
CA ASP A 25 15.57 -2.14 -3.77
C ASP A 25 15.72 -3.60 -4.26
N GLY A 26 14.63 -4.22 -4.71
CA GLY A 26 14.55 -5.61 -5.18
C GLY A 26 14.56 -6.66 -4.10
N SER A 27 14.32 -6.28 -2.84
CA SER A 27 14.08 -7.25 -1.76
C SER A 27 12.70 -7.89 -1.83
N GLY A 28 11.86 -7.46 -2.79
CA GLY A 28 10.50 -7.93 -2.98
C GLY A 28 10.40 -9.22 -3.77
N TYR A 29 9.17 -9.61 -4.08
CA TYR A 29 8.85 -10.86 -4.75
C TYR A 29 7.65 -10.63 -5.69
N PRO A 30 7.40 -11.51 -6.69
CA PRO A 30 8.03 -12.81 -6.93
C PRO A 30 9.30 -12.83 -7.80
N ARG A 31 9.62 -11.75 -8.51
CA ARG A 31 10.74 -11.69 -9.47
C ARG A 31 11.95 -10.92 -8.97
N GLY A 32 11.81 -10.15 -7.88
CA GLY A 32 12.93 -9.37 -7.32
C GLY A 32 13.27 -8.16 -8.20
N LEU A 33 12.25 -7.56 -8.82
CA LEU A 33 12.39 -6.40 -9.70
C LEU A 33 12.87 -5.17 -8.93
N LYS A 34 13.61 -4.27 -9.59
CA LYS A 34 14.17 -3.06 -8.98
C LYS A 34 13.77 -1.80 -9.71
N GLY A 35 13.54 -0.74 -8.94
CA GLY A 35 13.29 0.60 -9.48
C GLY A 35 12.21 0.61 -10.58
N GLU A 36 12.61 1.05 -11.78
CA GLU A 36 11.72 1.21 -12.93
C GLU A 36 11.34 -0.10 -13.64
N GLU A 37 11.92 -1.24 -13.25
CA GLU A 37 11.43 -2.55 -13.71
C GLU A 37 10.02 -2.85 -13.16
N ILE A 38 9.65 -2.17 -12.05
CA ILE A 38 8.33 -2.25 -11.45
C ILE A 38 7.41 -1.22 -12.13
N ILE A 39 6.32 -1.69 -12.73
CA ILE A 39 5.34 -0.81 -13.39
C ILE A 39 4.74 0.18 -12.40
N ARG A 40 4.36 1.36 -12.89
CA ARG A 40 3.89 2.46 -12.04
C ARG A 40 2.64 2.07 -11.23
N GLU A 41 1.74 1.33 -11.84
CA GLU A 41 0.50 0.84 -11.23
C GLU A 41 0.80 -0.06 -10.02
N ALA A 42 1.81 -0.93 -10.12
CA ALA A 42 2.25 -1.78 -9.02
C ALA A 42 2.91 -0.97 -7.90
N ARG A 43 3.70 0.05 -8.23
CA ARG A 43 4.30 0.96 -7.24
C ARG A 43 3.24 1.72 -6.44
N ILE A 44 2.19 2.19 -7.12
CA ILE A 44 1.01 2.81 -6.49
C ILE A 44 0.28 1.80 -5.59
N LEU A 45 -0.01 0.62 -6.13
CA LEU A 45 -0.73 -0.42 -5.40
C LEU A 45 0.03 -0.90 -4.16
N ALA A 46 1.36 -1.01 -4.24
CA ALA A 46 2.21 -1.39 -3.12
C ALA A 46 2.10 -0.42 -1.93
N VAL A 47 2.11 0.89 -2.19
CA VAL A 47 1.94 1.90 -1.14
C VAL A 47 0.53 1.88 -0.57
N ALA A 48 -0.49 1.75 -1.42
CA ALA A 48 -1.89 1.65 -0.98
C ALA A 48 -2.13 0.41 -0.10
N ASP A 49 -1.58 -0.75 -0.48
CA ASP A 49 -1.69 -2.00 0.28
C ASP A 49 -1.04 -1.89 1.67
N VAL A 50 0.12 -1.21 1.78
CA VAL A 50 0.77 -0.98 3.08
C VAL A 50 -0.10 -0.10 3.98
N VAL A 51 -0.67 0.98 3.45
CA VAL A 51 -1.57 1.86 4.21
C VAL A 51 -2.77 1.07 4.72
N ASP A 52 -3.46 0.35 3.82
CA ASP A 52 -4.62 -0.47 4.16
C ASP A 52 -4.28 -1.54 5.22
N ALA A 53 -3.17 -2.26 5.02
CA ALA A 53 -2.71 -3.31 5.93
C ALA A 53 -2.33 -2.79 7.33
N MET A 54 -1.92 -1.52 7.43
CA MET A 54 -1.59 -0.89 8.71
C MET A 54 -2.79 -0.26 9.40
N MET A 55 -3.73 0.31 8.65
CA MET A 55 -4.90 1.01 9.18
C MET A 55 -6.05 0.07 9.53
N ASN A 56 -6.10 -1.13 8.94
CA ASN A 56 -7.13 -2.11 9.26
C ASN A 56 -6.78 -2.97 10.47
N HIS A 57 -7.77 -3.19 11.34
CA HIS A 57 -7.66 -4.17 12.41
C HIS A 57 -7.62 -5.58 11.81
N ARG A 58 -6.58 -6.34 12.13
CA ARG A 58 -6.50 -7.79 11.84
C ARG A 58 -6.61 -8.59 13.14
N PRO A 59 -7.04 -9.86 13.13
CA PRO A 59 -7.29 -10.65 14.34
C PRO A 59 -6.15 -10.67 15.38
N TYR A 60 -4.91 -10.37 14.96
CA TYR A 60 -3.71 -10.35 15.82
C TYR A 60 -2.94 -9.03 15.80
N ARG A 61 -3.47 -7.99 15.15
CA ARG A 61 -2.80 -6.70 15.01
C ARG A 61 -3.83 -5.57 15.08
N PRO A 62 -3.81 -4.74 16.13
CA PRO A 62 -4.67 -3.56 16.16
C PRO A 62 -4.28 -2.61 15.03
N ALA A 63 -5.26 -1.85 14.56
CA ALA A 63 -5.04 -0.76 13.63
C ALA A 63 -3.98 0.20 14.19
N ARG A 64 -3.04 0.63 13.34
CA ARG A 64 -2.05 1.66 13.68
C ARG A 64 -2.63 3.05 13.44
N SER A 65 -2.11 4.03 14.17
CA SER A 65 -2.43 5.44 13.98
C SER A 65 -1.95 5.96 12.63
N ILE A 66 -2.57 7.03 12.13
CA ILE A 66 -2.16 7.71 10.90
C ILE A 66 -0.69 8.17 11.01
N GLU A 67 -0.26 8.61 12.19
CA GLU A 67 1.12 8.99 12.49
C GLU A 67 2.10 7.83 12.28
N GLU A 68 1.78 6.64 12.77
CA GLU A 68 2.60 5.44 12.57
C GLU A 68 2.66 5.01 11.09
N VAL A 69 1.55 5.17 10.35
CA VAL A 69 1.49 4.91 8.90
C VAL A 69 2.40 5.88 8.15
N LYS A 70 2.28 7.18 8.40
CA LYS A 70 3.14 8.20 7.78
C LYS A 70 4.62 7.92 8.07
N GLU A 71 4.95 7.51 9.29
CA GLU A 71 6.32 7.19 9.67
C GLU A 71 6.87 5.95 8.95
N GLU A 72 6.08 4.89 8.80
CA GLU A 72 6.46 3.71 8.01
C GLU A 72 6.74 4.08 6.54
N LEU A 73 5.86 4.89 5.94
CA LEU A 73 6.03 5.33 4.56
C LEU A 73 7.30 6.17 4.39
N ARG A 74 7.55 7.13 5.31
CA ARG A 74 8.76 7.95 5.29
C ARG A 74 10.04 7.11 5.46
N LYS A 75 10.03 6.12 6.36
CA LYS A 75 11.16 5.19 6.55
C LYS A 75 11.45 4.34 5.31
N GLY A 76 10.41 3.91 4.60
CA GLY A 76 10.53 3.09 3.39
C GLY A 76 10.77 3.87 2.09
N ARG A 77 10.58 5.20 2.10
CA ARG A 77 10.66 6.07 0.92
C ARG A 77 12.01 5.95 0.20
N GLY A 78 12.00 5.65 -1.10
CA GLY A 78 13.20 5.56 -1.93
C GLY A 78 14.03 4.28 -1.73
N LYS A 79 13.66 3.43 -0.76
CA LYS A 79 14.29 2.12 -0.55
C LYS A 79 13.32 0.99 -0.84
N LEU A 80 12.20 0.96 -0.12
CA LEU A 80 11.17 -0.06 -0.26
C LEU A 80 10.07 0.40 -1.21
N TYR A 81 9.75 1.68 -1.16
CA TYR A 81 8.63 2.29 -1.88
C TYR A 81 9.13 3.38 -2.82
N ASP A 82 8.38 3.58 -3.90
CA ASP A 82 8.64 4.67 -4.82
C ASP A 82 8.50 6.04 -4.12
N PRO A 83 9.50 6.93 -4.24
CA PRO A 83 9.48 8.22 -3.55
C PRO A 83 8.33 9.13 -4.01
N GLU A 84 8.00 9.15 -5.30
CA GLU A 84 6.92 9.99 -5.84
C GLU A 84 5.55 9.50 -5.36
N VAL A 85 5.37 8.18 -5.32
CA VAL A 85 4.12 7.57 -4.82
C VAL A 85 3.95 7.83 -3.33
N VAL A 86 5.01 7.67 -2.53
CA VAL A 86 4.97 7.99 -1.10
C VAL A 86 4.61 9.45 -0.87
N ASP A 87 5.25 10.38 -1.58
CA ASP A 87 4.97 11.81 -1.43
C ASP A 87 3.53 12.16 -1.81
N ALA A 88 3.01 11.59 -2.90
CA ALA A 88 1.62 11.75 -3.29
C ALA A 88 0.65 11.19 -2.24
N CYS A 89 0.94 10.01 -1.69
CA CYS A 89 0.13 9.38 -0.65
C CYS A 89 0.12 10.21 0.64
N LEU A 90 1.29 10.68 1.09
CA LEU A 90 1.40 11.55 2.28
C LEU A 90 0.63 12.86 2.09
N LYS A 91 0.72 13.47 0.91
CA LYS A 91 -0.03 14.67 0.58
C LYS A 91 -1.54 14.44 0.67
N VAL A 92 -2.04 13.34 0.10
CA VAL A 92 -3.48 12.98 0.19
C VAL A 92 -3.90 12.74 1.65
N ILE A 93 -3.07 12.06 2.45
CA ILE A 93 -3.34 11.83 3.88
C ILE A 93 -3.41 13.15 4.66
N GLU A 94 -2.58 14.14 4.30
CA GLU A 94 -2.54 15.45 4.94
C GLU A 94 -3.74 16.33 4.53
N GLU A 95 -4.13 16.29 3.25
CA GLU A 95 -5.25 17.07 2.72
C GLU A 95 -6.62 16.51 3.13
N ASP A 96 -6.75 15.19 3.32
CA ASP A 96 -8.03 14.53 3.61
C ASP A 96 -8.00 13.62 4.84
N GLN A 97 -7.60 14.21 5.98
CA GLN A 97 -7.62 13.51 7.27
C GLN A 97 -9.02 13.03 7.67
N THR A 98 -10.07 13.76 7.25
CA THR A 98 -11.45 13.47 7.62
C THR A 98 -11.97 12.21 6.92
N PHE A 99 -11.69 12.04 5.63
CA PHE A 99 -12.06 10.83 4.90
C PHE A 99 -11.39 9.58 5.49
N LEU A 100 -10.10 9.65 5.82
CA LEU A 100 -9.36 8.51 6.37
C LEU A 100 -9.83 8.13 7.77
N GLN A 101 -10.10 9.10 8.64
CA GLN A 101 -10.66 8.83 9.96
C GLN A 101 -12.06 8.21 9.90
N SER A 102 -12.86 8.59 8.89
CA SER A 102 -14.20 8.04 8.69
C SER A 102 -14.20 6.64 8.07
N SER A 103 -13.24 6.36 7.18
CA SER A 103 -13.11 5.08 6.47
C SER A 103 -12.43 4.01 7.33
N PHE A 104 -11.56 4.41 8.26
CA PHE A 104 -10.83 3.53 9.17
C PHE A 104 -11.04 3.96 10.63
N PRO A 105 -12.25 3.77 11.19
CA PRO A 105 -12.53 4.18 12.56
C PRO A 105 -11.68 3.36 13.55
N SER A 106 -10.89 4.06 14.37
CA SER A 106 -10.02 3.49 15.40
C SER A 106 -10.77 2.84 16.58
N LYS A 107 -12.09 2.66 16.50
CA LYS A 107 -12.95 2.19 17.59
C LYS A 107 -13.64 0.88 17.24
N ILE A 108 -13.08 -0.23 17.71
CA ILE A 108 -13.84 -1.24 18.44
C ILE A 108 -13.13 -1.40 19.78
N LYS A 109 -13.62 -0.69 20.81
CA LYS A 109 -13.27 -0.95 22.21
C LYS A 109 -14.29 -1.80 22.95
N ASP A 110 -15.42 -2.13 22.32
CA ASP A 110 -16.47 -2.90 22.95
C ASP A 110 -17.06 -3.87 21.93
N ILE A 111 -16.74 -5.16 22.07
CA ILE A 111 -17.67 -6.30 21.90
C ILE A 111 -16.93 -7.60 22.28
N VAL A 112 -17.15 -7.97 23.56
CA VAL A 112 -17.51 -9.30 24.09
C VAL A 112 -16.54 -10.49 23.98
N LEU A 113 -16.17 -10.95 25.20
CA LEU A 113 -15.58 -12.21 25.71
C LEU A 113 -14.05 -12.32 25.74
#